data_AF-A0A151SU16-F1
#
_entry.id   AF-A0A151SU16-F1
#
_cell.length_a   1.000
_cell.length_b   1.000
_cell.length_c   1.000
_cell.angle_alpha   90.00
_cell.angle_beta   90.00
_cell.angle_gamma   90.00
#
_symmetry.space_group_name_H-M   'P 1'
#
loop_
_entity.id
_entity.type
_entity.pdbx_description
1 polymer ?
#
loop_
_entity_poly.entity_id
_entity_poly.type
_entity_poly.pdbx_seq_one_letter_code
_entity_poly.pdbx_strand_id
1 'polypeptide(L)'
;MEKASYVNALVSEYAIKYLCKEPCRTSEHTCYSCMHEILQVHLVHYYEIFRMEKHIFHKLCTYLANHGLMLTNCMRVEEMVTMFLKKF
;
A
#
# COMPACT_ATOMS: atom_id res chain seq x y z
N MET A 1 -13.52 -30.96 32.00
CA MET A 1 -12.58 -29.81 31.94
C MET A 1 -11.71 -29.82 30.67
N GLU A 2 -11.25 -30.99 30.18
CA GLU A 2 -10.38 -31.09 28.98
C GLU A 2 -10.95 -30.55 27.67
N LYS A 3 -12.23 -30.81 27.34
CA LYS A 3 -12.82 -30.34 26.07
C LYS A 3 -12.80 -28.83 25.91
N ALA A 4 -13.09 -28.10 26.99
CA ALA A 4 -13.09 -26.64 26.98
C ALA A 4 -11.67 -26.09 26.77
N SER A 5 -10.67 -26.72 27.39
CA SER A 5 -9.25 -26.38 27.19
C SER A 5 -8.80 -26.62 25.74
N TYR A 6 -9.21 -27.75 25.15
CA TYR A 6 -8.87 -28.08 23.76
C TYR A 6 -9.50 -27.10 22.75
N VAL A 7 -10.79 -26.78 22.93
CA VAL A 7 -11.46 -25.79 22.07
C VAL A 7 -10.80 -24.42 22.22
N ASN A 8 -10.42 -24.03 23.43
CA ASN A 8 -9.76 -22.75 23.67
C ASN A 8 -8.38 -22.65 22.98
N ALA A 9 -7.64 -23.76 22.94
CA ALA A 9 -6.37 -23.84 22.22
C ALA A 9 -6.58 -23.66 20.70
N LEU A 10 -7.56 -24.34 20.11
CA LEU A 10 -7.88 -24.21 18.68
C LEU A 10 -8.34 -22.79 18.30
N VAL A 11 -9.19 -22.18 19.13
CA VAL A 11 -9.65 -20.79 18.92
C VAL A 11 -8.49 -19.82 19.00
N SER A 12 -7.58 -20.02 19.96
CA SER A 12 -6.39 -19.19 20.13
C SER A 12 -5.45 -19.33 18.93
N GLU A 13 -5.21 -20.55 18.45
CA GLU A 13 -4.36 -20.81 17.28
C GLU A 13 -4.95 -20.21 16.00
N TYR A 14 -6.27 -20.33 15.81
CA TYR A 14 -6.98 -19.67 14.71
C TYR A 14 -6.88 -18.14 14.80
N ALA A 15 -7.09 -17.57 16.00
CA ALA A 15 -7.03 -16.14 16.21
C ALA A 15 -5.64 -15.60 15.91
N ILE A 16 -4.57 -16.24 16.43
CA ILE A 16 -3.19 -15.81 16.15
C ILE A 16 -2.89 -15.85 14.66
N LYS A 17 -3.29 -16.93 13.97
CA LYS A 17 -2.92 -17.14 12.58
C LYS A 17 -3.72 -16.27 11.60
N TYR A 18 -4.97 -15.97 11.90
CA TYR A 18 -5.89 -15.36 10.92
C TYR A 18 -6.45 -14.00 11.35
N LEU A 19 -6.56 -13.74 12.65
CA LEU A 19 -7.15 -12.50 13.20
C LEU A 19 -6.08 -11.51 13.67
N CYS A 20 -5.06 -12.00 14.37
CA CYS A 20 -3.92 -11.20 14.84
C CYS A 20 -2.88 -11.04 13.72
N LYS A 21 -3.28 -10.46 12.59
CA LYS A 21 -2.33 -10.15 11.52
C LYS A 21 -1.35 -9.10 12.00
N GLU A 22 -0.10 -9.49 12.21
CA GLU A 22 0.97 -8.53 12.37
C GLU A 22 1.14 -7.75 11.07
N PRO A 23 1.29 -6.42 11.13
CA PRO A 23 1.65 -5.63 9.96
C PRO A 23 2.94 -6.18 9.36
N CYS A 24 2.89 -6.69 8.12
CA CYS A 24 4.10 -7.15 7.41
C CYS A 24 5.14 -6.04 7.20
N ARG A 25 4.78 -4.78 7.43
CA ARG A 25 5.70 -3.64 7.51
C ARG A 25 5.52 -2.95 8.86
N THR A 26 6.52 -3.09 9.71
CA THR A 26 6.63 -2.43 11.03
C THR A 26 7.41 -1.10 10.95
N SER A 27 7.88 -0.72 9.76
CA SER A 27 8.62 0.53 9.59
C SER A 27 7.72 1.73 9.83
N GLU A 28 8.20 2.72 10.60
CA GLU A 28 7.54 4.02 10.80
C GLU A 28 7.34 4.83 9.50
N HIS A 29 7.95 4.39 8.39
CA HIS A 29 7.68 4.89 7.05
C HIS A 29 6.24 4.57 6.67
N THR A 30 5.33 5.44 7.08
CA THR A 30 3.97 5.47 6.58
C THR A 30 3.98 5.56 5.06
N CYS A 31 2.88 5.14 4.44
CA CYS A 31 2.70 5.33 3.01
C CYS A 31 3.00 6.77 2.60
N TYR A 32 2.61 7.75 3.44
CA TYR A 32 2.89 9.16 3.24
C TYR A 32 4.39 9.50 3.19
N SER A 33 5.21 9.03 4.14
CA SER A 33 6.65 9.29 4.14
C SER A 33 7.33 8.67 2.91
N CYS A 34 6.94 7.44 2.57
CA CYS A 34 7.47 6.76 1.40
C CYS A 34 7.02 7.43 0.08
N MET A 35 5.79 7.94 0.04
CA MET A 35 5.23 8.71 -1.06
C MET A 35 5.99 10.02 -1.28
N HIS A 36 6.29 10.73 -0.20
CA HIS A 36 7.05 11.97 -0.25
C HIS A 36 8.46 11.76 -0.80
N GLU A 37 9.12 10.68 -0.38
CA GLU A 37 10.42 10.27 -0.92
C GLU A 37 10.31 9.96 -2.42
N ILE A 38 9.35 9.14 -2.86
CA ILE A 38 9.21 8.77 -4.27
C ILE A 38 8.92 9.98 -5.17
N LEU A 39 8.07 10.89 -4.70
CA LEU A 39 7.70 12.08 -5.47
C LEU A 39 8.81 13.15 -5.48
N GLN A 40 9.68 13.18 -4.47
CA GLN A 40 10.84 14.07 -4.39
C GLN A 40 12.09 13.51 -5.09
N VAL A 41 12.22 12.19 -5.23
CA VAL A 41 13.43 11.59 -5.79
C VAL A 41 13.48 11.76 -7.33
N HIS A 42 14.70 12.04 -7.81
CA HIS A 42 15.09 12.30 -9.19
C HIS A 42 14.49 11.32 -10.22
N LEU A 43 14.38 11.81 -11.48
CA LEU A 43 13.86 11.13 -12.69
C LEU A 43 14.26 9.65 -12.85
N VAL A 44 15.44 9.26 -12.37
CA VAL A 44 16.01 7.90 -12.51
C VAL A 44 15.17 6.84 -11.79
N HIS A 45 14.56 7.16 -10.65
CA HIS A 45 13.85 6.14 -9.86
C HIS A 45 12.40 5.90 -10.32
N TYR A 46 11.80 6.77 -11.14
CA TYR A 46 10.43 6.52 -11.65
C TYR A 46 10.39 5.27 -12.53
N TYR A 47 11.39 5.08 -13.39
CA TYR A 47 11.46 3.89 -14.23
C TYR A 47 11.77 2.64 -13.40
N GLU A 48 12.61 2.74 -12.38
CA GLU A 48 12.92 1.59 -11.51
C GLU A 48 11.70 1.16 -10.66
N ILE A 49 10.94 2.13 -10.14
CA ILE A 49 9.81 1.90 -9.25
C ILE A 49 8.55 1.51 -10.03
N PHE A 50 8.25 2.21 -11.13
CA PHE A 50 6.99 2.06 -11.87
C PHE A 50 7.15 1.39 -13.23
N ARG A 51 8.39 1.13 -13.69
CA ARG A 51 8.69 0.64 -15.05
C ARG A 51 8.12 1.52 -16.14
N MET A 52 8.08 2.83 -15.87
CA MET A 52 7.42 3.83 -16.70
C MET A 52 8.17 5.15 -16.59
N GLU A 53 8.28 5.87 -17.71
CA GLU A 53 8.83 7.23 -17.69
C GLU A 53 7.92 8.18 -16.90
N LYS A 54 8.53 9.15 -16.19
CA LYS A 54 7.80 10.12 -15.36
C LYS A 54 6.65 10.81 -16.12
N HIS A 55 6.87 11.18 -17.37
CA HIS A 55 5.87 11.89 -18.16
C HIS A 55 4.67 10.98 -18.54
N ILE A 56 4.90 9.67 -18.74
CA ILE A 56 3.83 8.69 -18.97
C ILE A 56 3.04 8.45 -17.68
N PHE A 57 3.72 8.41 -16.52
CA PHE A 57 3.07 8.31 -15.22
C PHE A 57 2.09 9.47 -14.98
N HIS A 58 2.51 10.70 -15.24
CA HIS A 58 1.61 11.86 -15.11
C HIS A 58 0.45 11.80 -16.10
N LYS A 59 0.68 11.40 -17.36
CA LYS A 59 -0.41 11.18 -18.33
C LYS A 59 -1.42 10.15 -17.83
N LEU A 60 -0.96 9.05 -17.23
CA LEU A 60 -1.84 8.04 -16.64
C LEU A 60 -2.67 8.63 -15.49
N CYS A 61 -2.04 9.39 -14.58
CA CYS A 61 -2.74 10.04 -13.47
C CYS A 61 -3.82 11.00 -13.98
N THR A 62 -3.50 11.84 -14.98
CA THR A 62 -4.48 12.74 -15.61
C THR A 62 -5.61 11.99 -16.29
N TYR A 63 -5.29 10.91 -17.03
CA TYR A 63 -6.30 10.06 -17.67
C TYR A 63 -7.26 9.47 -16.64
N LEU A 64 -6.73 8.89 -15.56
CA LEU A 64 -7.55 8.30 -14.50
C LEU A 64 -8.41 9.33 -13.77
N ALA A 65 -7.86 10.53 -13.49
CA ALA A 65 -8.61 11.62 -12.90
C ALA A 65 -9.81 12.03 -13.77
N ASN A 66 -9.60 12.16 -15.08
CA ASN A 66 -10.67 12.46 -16.04
C ASN A 66 -11.70 11.34 -16.17
N HIS A 67 -11.35 10.11 -15.80
CA HIS A 67 -12.22 8.94 -15.82
C HIS A 67 -12.85 8.61 -14.44
N GLY A 68 -12.79 9.54 -13.49
CA GLY A 68 -13.52 9.41 -12.22
C GLY A 68 -12.68 8.97 -11.03
N LEU A 69 -11.36 8.82 -11.18
CA LEU A 69 -10.48 8.62 -10.03
C LEU A 69 -10.33 9.95 -9.28
N MET A 70 -11.18 10.15 -8.28
CA MET A 70 -11.23 11.37 -7.49
C MET A 70 -10.31 11.30 -6.27
N LEU A 71 -9.84 12.47 -5.84
CA LEU A 71 -9.22 12.64 -4.53
C LEU A 71 -10.16 12.10 -3.45
N THR A 72 -9.70 11.11 -2.71
CA THR A 72 -10.45 10.48 -1.62
C THR A 72 -9.56 10.41 -0.39
N ASN A 73 -10.12 10.68 0.79
CA ASN A 73 -9.42 10.57 2.08
C ASN A 73 -8.05 11.27 2.12
N CYS A 74 -7.98 12.52 1.64
CA CYS A 74 -6.76 13.33 1.61
C CYS A 74 -5.61 12.76 0.75
N MET A 75 -5.86 11.78 -0.13
CA MET A 75 -4.86 11.28 -1.08
C MET A 75 -5.09 11.83 -2.48
N ARG A 76 -4.01 12.32 -3.09
CA ARG A 76 -3.96 12.71 -4.49
C ARG A 76 -4.00 11.50 -5.40
N VAL A 77 -4.40 11.71 -6.65
CA VAL A 77 -4.45 10.65 -7.67
C VAL A 77 -3.06 10.02 -7.87
N GLU A 78 -2.01 10.84 -7.88
CA GLU A 78 -0.63 10.37 -7.98
C GLU A 78 -0.25 9.47 -6.80
N GLU A 79 -0.80 9.74 -5.61
CA GLU A 79 -0.55 8.92 -4.42
C GLU A 79 -1.22 7.57 -4.52
N MET A 80 -2.49 7.55 -4.90
CA MET A 80 -3.27 6.34 -5.11
C MET A 80 -2.64 5.45 -6.20
N VAL A 81 -2.27 6.05 -7.33
CA VAL A 81 -1.64 5.34 -8.46
C VAL A 81 -0.24 4.84 -8.09
N THR A 82 0.53 5.62 -7.33
CA THR A 82 1.84 5.18 -6.81
C THR A 82 1.71 3.96 -5.92
N MET A 83 0.76 3.96 -4.98
CA MET A 83 0.51 2.81 -4.11
C MET A 83 0.13 1.56 -4.89
N PHE A 84 -0.67 1.71 -5.95
CA PHE A 84 -1.12 0.60 -6.77
C PHE A 84 0.01 0.02 -7.65
N LEU A 85 0.83 0.88 -8.25
CA LEU A 85 1.87 0.45 -9.18
C LEU A 85 3.17 0.00 -8.50
N LYS A 86 3.41 0.45 -7.26
CA LYS A 86 4.60 0.05 -6.52
C LYS A 86 4.56 -1.44 -6.21
N LYS A 87 5.47 -2.22 -6.80
CA LYS A 87 5.70 -3.61 -6.40
C LYS A 87 6.28 -3.64 -4.99
N PHE A 88 5.63 -4.42 -4.10
CA PHE A 88 6.12 -4.73 -2.76
C PHE A 88 7.20 -5.78 -2.79
#